data_AF-A0A1M3D6R5-F1
#
_entry.id   AF-A0A1M3D6R5-F1
#
_cell.length_a   1.000
_cell.length_b   1.000
_cell.length_c   1.000
_cell.angle_alpha   90.00
_cell.angle_beta   90.00
_cell.angle_gamma   90.00
#
_symmetry.space_group_name_H-M   'P 1'
#
loop_
_entity.id
_entity.type
_entity.pdbx_description
1 polymer ?
#
loop_
_entity_poly.entity_id
_entity_poly.type
_entity_poly.pdbx_seq_one_letter_code
_entity_poly.pdbx_strand_id
1 'polypeptide(L)'
;MGRANKLSIQDVGICVLQKEDLHSLVEELVINRFDNRDLNAPAAAQVLGVSMSTLNRWVDARVLKPVTQNSEKREERKFNLAYLLSLDVKKIKSEYRYLNK
;
A
#
# COMPACT_ATOMS: atom_id res chain seq x y z
N MET A 1 21.72 -43.84 31.04
CA MET A 1 20.73 -43.99 29.96
C MET A 1 20.35 -42.61 29.45
N GLY A 2 21.02 -42.12 28.40
CA GLY A 2 20.73 -40.82 27.79
C GLY A 2 19.96 -41.01 26.49
N ARG A 3 18.73 -40.50 26.40
CA ARG A 3 18.04 -40.34 25.11
C ARG A 3 18.47 -39.02 24.50
N ALA A 4 19.40 -39.07 23.55
CA ALA A 4 19.64 -37.95 22.66
C ALA A 4 18.44 -37.85 21.69
N ASN A 5 17.68 -36.77 21.78
CA ASN A 5 16.70 -36.40 20.76
C ASN A 5 17.47 -36.12 19.46
N LYS A 6 17.42 -37.06 18.53
CA LYS A 6 17.80 -36.80 17.13
C LYS A 6 16.73 -35.86 16.56
N LEU A 7 17.06 -34.57 16.44
CA LEU A 7 16.37 -33.68 15.53
C LEU A 7 16.51 -34.29 14.12
N SER A 8 15.42 -34.86 13.60
CA SER A 8 15.37 -35.26 12.21
C SER A 8 15.50 -34.01 11.36
N ILE A 9 16.49 -33.99 10.46
CA ILE A 9 16.63 -32.99 9.40
C ILE A 9 15.42 -33.16 8.48
N GLN A 10 14.28 -32.59 8.86
CA GLN A 10 13.10 -32.50 8.01
C GLN A 10 13.28 -31.26 7.13
N ASP A 11 13.49 -31.52 5.84
CA ASP A 11 13.14 -30.69 4.70
C ASP A 11 13.63 -29.24 4.69
N VAL A 12 14.95 -29.04 4.61
CA VAL A 12 15.48 -27.81 4.00
C VAL A 12 15.39 -27.96 2.48
N GLY A 13 14.17 -27.81 1.95
CA GLY A 13 13.94 -27.73 0.51
C GLY A 13 14.32 -26.33 -0.01
N ILE A 14 15.04 -26.27 -1.13
CA ILE A 14 15.20 -25.01 -1.86
C ILE A 14 13.83 -24.69 -2.48
N CYS A 15 13.13 -23.71 -1.91
CA CYS A 15 11.87 -23.23 -2.47
C CYS A 15 12.18 -22.31 -3.65
N VAL A 16 11.87 -22.74 -4.86
CA VAL A 16 11.97 -21.90 -6.07
C VAL A 16 10.68 -21.10 -6.17
N LEU A 17 10.72 -19.86 -5.65
CA LEU A 17 9.64 -18.90 -5.82
C LEU A 17 9.68 -18.35 -7.25
N GLN A 18 8.56 -18.44 -7.97
CA GLN A 18 8.44 -17.70 -9.22
C GLN A 18 8.26 -16.20 -8.92
N LYS A 19 8.49 -15.36 -9.94
CA LYS A 19 8.39 -13.90 -9.78
C LYS A 19 7.00 -13.49 -9.31
N GLU A 20 5.98 -14.17 -9.80
CA GLU A 20 4.57 -13.95 -9.51
C GLU A 20 4.23 -14.34 -8.06
N ASP A 21 4.81 -15.44 -7.56
CA ASP A 21 4.66 -15.89 -6.18
C ASP A 21 5.34 -14.92 -5.21
N LEU A 22 6.54 -14.45 -5.56
CA LEU A 22 7.26 -13.45 -4.77
C LEU A 22 6.50 -12.13 -4.73
N HIS A 23 5.93 -11.70 -5.86
CA HIS A 23 5.09 -10.50 -5.90
C HIS A 23 3.88 -10.64 -5.00
N SER A 24 3.16 -11.76 -5.10
CA SER A 24 1.99 -12.05 -4.26
C SER A 24 2.34 -12.08 -2.78
N LEU A 25 3.47 -12.70 -2.41
CA LEU A 25 3.94 -12.78 -1.04
C LEU A 25 4.32 -11.41 -0.47
N VAL A 26 5.03 -10.59 -1.26
CA VAL A 26 5.39 -9.22 -0.86
C VAL A 26 4.14 -8.36 -0.73
N GLU A 27 3.21 -8.48 -1.68
CA GLU A 27 1.94 -7.78 -1.66
C GLU A 27 1.12 -8.17 -0.42
N GLU A 28 1.00 -9.45 -0.11
CA GLU A 28 0.33 -9.95 1.09
C GLU A 28 0.99 -9.45 2.38
N LEU A 29 2.33 -9.51 2.48
CA LEU A 29 3.06 -9.04 3.66
C LEU A 29 2.98 -7.53 3.85
N VAL A 30 2.93 -6.75 2.77
CA VAL A 30 2.81 -5.29 2.83
C VAL A 30 1.37 -4.89 3.14
N ILE A 31 0.39 -5.45 2.42
CA ILE A 31 -1.02 -5.12 2.61
C ILE A 31 -1.48 -5.53 4.00
N ASN A 32 -1.25 -6.77 4.44
CA ASN A 32 -1.70 -7.25 5.75
C ASN A 32 -1.04 -6.49 6.91
N ARG A 33 0.19 -5.98 6.73
CA ARG A 33 0.88 -5.19 7.76
C ARG A 33 0.27 -3.81 7.96
N PHE A 34 -0.36 -3.26 6.93
CA PHE A 34 -0.91 -1.91 6.92
C PHE A 34 -2.43 -1.85 6.80
N ASP A 35 -3.09 -3.00 6.71
CA ASP A 35 -4.55 -3.10 6.80
C ASP A 35 -5.03 -2.46 8.10
N ASN A 36 -6.04 -1.59 7.97
CA ASN A 36 -6.60 -0.73 9.02
C ASN A 36 -5.73 0.46 9.47
N ARG A 37 -4.65 0.81 8.76
CA ARG A 37 -3.95 2.08 9.00
C ARG A 37 -4.50 3.18 8.10
N ASP A 38 -5.26 4.07 8.72
CA ASP A 38 -5.74 5.29 8.06
C ASP A 38 -4.77 6.46 8.30
N LEU A 39 -4.41 7.12 7.22
CA LEU A 39 -3.64 8.36 7.22
C LEU A 39 -4.55 9.56 6.99
N ASN A 40 -4.22 10.69 7.62
CA ASN A 40 -4.81 11.97 7.25
C ASN A 40 -4.29 12.45 5.88
N ALA A 41 -4.94 13.45 5.29
CA ALA A 41 -4.60 13.92 3.95
C ALA A 41 -3.14 14.42 3.81
N PRO A 42 -2.55 15.16 4.77
CA PRO A 42 -1.14 15.56 4.68
C PRO A 42 -0.17 14.37 4.62
N ALA A 43 -0.37 13.35 5.46
CA ALA A 43 0.46 12.16 5.45
C ALA A 43 0.27 11.35 4.16
N ALA A 44 -0.97 11.25 3.65
CA ALA A 44 -1.24 10.60 2.37
C ALA A 44 -0.52 11.29 1.19
N ALA A 45 -0.51 12.63 1.17
CA ALA A 45 0.21 13.40 0.15
C ALA A 45 1.73 13.13 0.18
N GLN A 46 2.30 13.04 1.39
CA GLN A 46 3.72 12.70 1.58
C GLN A 46 4.04 11.29 1.06
N VAL A 47 3.23 10.29 1.43
CA VAL A 47 3.42 8.90 0.97
C VAL A 47 3.37 8.81 -0.55
N LEU A 48 2.45 9.53 -1.20
CA LEU A 48 2.31 9.54 -2.66
C LEU A 48 3.35 10.44 -3.36
N GLY A 49 4.12 11.24 -2.64
CA GLY A 49 5.06 12.20 -3.22
C GLY A 49 4.36 13.22 -4.14
N VAL A 50 3.26 13.79 -3.67
CA VAL A 50 2.48 14.83 -4.36
C VAL A 50 2.15 15.99 -3.43
N SER A 51 1.80 17.15 -3.99
CA SER A 51 1.27 18.26 -3.20
C SER A 51 -0.15 17.97 -2.70
N MET A 52 -0.56 18.62 -1.61
CA MET A 52 -1.93 18.57 -1.11
C MET A 52 -2.96 19.00 -2.17
N SER A 53 -2.61 19.98 -3.01
CA SER A 53 -3.43 20.44 -4.13
C SER A 53 -3.68 19.32 -5.14
N THR A 54 -2.63 18.58 -5.51
CA THR A 54 -2.73 17.44 -6.41
C THR A 54 -3.52 16.29 -5.79
N LEU A 55 -3.28 15.96 -4.52
CA LEU A 55 -4.06 14.96 -3.80
C LEU A 55 -5.56 15.28 -3.84
N ASN A 56 -5.94 16.52 -3.53
CA ASN A 56 -7.33 16.94 -3.55
C ASN A 56 -7.95 16.84 -4.94
N ARG A 57 -7.22 17.22 -6.00
CA ARG A 57 -7.69 17.05 -7.38
C ARG A 57 -7.88 15.59 -7.76
N TRP A 58 -6.98 14.70 -7.33
CA TRP A 58 -7.13 13.27 -7.60
C TRP A 58 -8.36 12.69 -6.90
N VAL A 59 -8.69 13.15 -5.70
CA VAL A 59 -9.93 12.77 -5.00
C VAL A 59 -11.16 13.35 -5.69
N ASP A 60 -11.15 14.64 -6.03
CA ASP A 60 -12.27 15.32 -6.68
C ASP A 60 -12.57 14.71 -8.07
N ALA A 61 -11.52 14.27 -8.79
CA ALA A 61 -11.62 13.54 -10.05
C ALA A 61 -11.91 12.04 -9.90
N ARG A 62 -12.11 11.54 -8.67
CA ARG A 62 -12.37 10.12 -8.35
C ARG A 62 -11.27 9.14 -8.75
N VAL A 63 -10.06 9.62 -8.95
CA VAL A 63 -8.85 8.81 -9.18
C VAL A 63 -8.42 8.13 -7.87
N LEU A 64 -8.49 8.87 -6.76
CA LEU A 64 -8.27 8.36 -5.41
C LEU A 64 -9.59 8.26 -4.65
N LYS A 65 -9.72 7.22 -3.84
CA LYS A 65 -10.87 7.01 -2.95
C LYS A 65 -10.46 7.13 -1.47
N PRO A 66 -10.86 8.20 -0.76
CA PRO A 66 -10.70 8.25 0.69
C PRO A 66 -11.65 7.26 1.37
N VAL A 67 -11.25 6.80 2.55
CA VAL A 67 -12.05 5.94 3.44
C VAL A 67 -13.23 6.72 4.01
N THR A 68 -13.02 7.99 4.36
CA THR A 68 -14.07 8.90 4.82
C THR A 68 -14.40 9.93 3.74
N GLN A 69 -15.49 9.71 3.00
CA GLN A 69 -15.91 10.59 1.90
C GLN A 69 -16.66 11.85 2.36
N ASN A 70 -17.29 11.82 3.53
CA ASN A 70 -18.21 12.88 4.01
C ASN A 70 -17.56 13.89 4.97
N SER A 71 -16.24 14.06 4.94
CA SER A 71 -15.59 15.11 5.73
C SER A 71 -15.79 16.47 5.04
N GLU A 72 -16.43 17.42 5.72
CA GLU A 72 -16.61 18.79 5.22
C GLU A 72 -15.26 19.49 4.99
N LYS A 73 -14.25 19.13 5.79
CA LYS A 73 -12.87 19.63 5.65
C LYS A 73 -12.00 18.62 4.93
N ARG A 74 -11.37 19.05 3.83
CA ARG A 74 -10.48 18.21 2.99
C ARG A 74 -9.32 17.59 3.75
N GLU A 75 -8.84 18.24 4.81
CA GLU A 75 -7.72 17.78 5.65
C GLU A 75 -8.10 16.61 6.57
N GLU A 76 -9.40 16.47 6.88
CA GLU A 76 -9.94 15.40 7.73
C GLU A 76 -10.23 14.10 6.94
N ARG A 77 -10.05 14.14 5.61
CA ARG A 77 -10.15 12.95 4.74
C ARG A 77 -9.11 11.91 5.18
N LYS A 78 -9.58 10.69 5.39
CA LYS A 78 -8.73 9.55 5.72
C LYS A 78 -8.47 8.69 4.50
N PHE A 79 -7.26 8.14 4.40
CA PHE A 79 -6.83 7.27 3.33
C PHE A 79 -6.19 6.01 3.92
N ASN A 80 -6.61 4.86 3.44
CA ASN A 80 -6.02 3.60 3.85
C ASN A 80 -4.58 3.50 3.29
N LEU A 81 -3.61 3.25 4.15
CA LEU A 81 -2.19 3.21 3.79
C LEU A 81 -1.87 2.06 2.83
N ALA A 82 -2.41 0.87 3.05
CA ALA A 82 -2.20 -0.28 2.16
C ALA A 82 -2.67 0.04 0.73
N TYR A 83 -3.85 0.67 0.62
CA TYR A 83 -4.36 1.18 -0.66
C TYR A 83 -3.41 2.21 -1.29
N LEU A 84 -2.90 3.18 -0.54
CA LEU A 84 -1.98 4.18 -1.11
C LEU A 84 -0.68 3.54 -1.64
N LEU A 85 -0.16 2.54 -0.93
CA LEU A 85 1.07 1.83 -1.32
C LEU A 85 0.88 0.90 -2.52
N SER A 86 -0.35 0.42 -2.78
CA SER A 86 -0.64 -0.43 -3.95
C SER A 86 -0.81 0.36 -5.25
N LEU A 87 -0.84 1.69 -5.19
CA LEU A 87 -1.02 2.53 -6.39
C LEU A 87 0.26 2.67 -7.20
N ASP A 88 0.14 2.48 -8.52
CA ASP A 88 1.17 2.92 -9.46
C ASP A 88 1.06 4.44 -9.68
N VAL A 89 1.70 5.19 -8.78
CA VAL A 89 1.74 6.67 -8.83
C VAL A 89 2.33 7.19 -10.14
N LYS A 90 3.29 6.47 -10.75
CA LYS A 90 3.90 6.90 -12.01
C LYS A 90 2.89 6.82 -13.16
N LYS A 91 2.13 5.71 -13.22
CA LYS A 91 1.05 5.53 -14.18
C LYS A 91 -0.08 6.54 -13.97
N ILE A 92 -0.49 6.78 -12.74
CA ILE A 92 -1.50 7.81 -12.44
C ILE A 92 -1.01 9.18 -12.91
N LYS A 93 0.25 9.52 -12.65
CA LYS A 93 0.83 10.79 -13.10
C LYS A 93 0.88 10.91 -14.63
N SER A 94 1.12 9.82 -15.35
CA SER A 94 1.18 9.82 -16.82
C SER A 94 -0.19 9.89 -17.47
N GLU A 95 -1.20 9.22 -16.92
CA GLU A 95 -2.58 9.19 -17.43
C GLU A 95 -3.32 10.49 -17.10
N TYR A 96 -3.14 11.01 -15.88
CA TYR A 96 -3.85 12.19 -15.37
C TYR A 96 -2.96 13.42 -15.29
N ARG A 97 -2.14 13.67 -16.33
CA ARG A 97 -1.19 14.81 -16.37
C ARG A 97 -1.85 16.17 -16.04
N TYR A 98 -3.09 16.36 -16.49
CA TYR A 98 -3.85 17.58 -16.27
C TYR A 98 -4.20 17.83 -14.78
N LEU A 99 -4.17 16.79 -13.94
CA LEU A 99 -4.44 16.88 -12.50
C LEU A 99 -3.19 17.16 -11.65
N ASN A 100 -2.00 17.19 -12.26
CA ASN A 100 -0.71 17.24 -11.54
C ASN A 100 -0.07 18.64 -11.46
N LYS A 101 -0.74 19.68 -11.98
CA LYS A 101 -0.18 21.03 -12.11
C LYS A 101 -0.16 21.85 -10.83
#